data_AF-A0A0F9BNE8-F1
#
_entry.id   AF-A0A0F9BNE8-F1
#
_cell.length_a   1.000
_cell.length_b   1.000
_cell.length_c   1.000
_cell.angle_alpha   90.00
_cell.angle_beta   90.00
_cell.angle_gamma   90.00
#
_symmetry.space_group_name_H-M   'P 1'
#
loop_
_entity.id
_entity.type
_entity.pdbx_description
1 polymer ?
#
loop_
_entity_poly.entity_id
_entity_poly.type
_entity_poly.pdbx_seq_one_letter_code
_entity_poly.pdbx_strand_id
1 'polypeptide(L)'
;MKIDPKTGKRVSPEEAKKLVAEMAALGVDGIKAHVVLSSEVYLAIVEAAAQHNLPFDGHVPIDHNIRNSDRVCAEADCWKDFRTMGVPALTHVEELVKMGEWSDGIKYLLTEEAIRQIAQDAAKDGMSVTTSVYLMRSIAAQAADLEGLLAGMPELKYVHPGVFDGMKWGPNESGANWYSELGAYPWYPNYLASIEKMLLALNESGVLLMSGTDVPMAVIVSGFSLHNELATMADVGLSP
;
A
#
# COMPACT_ATOMS: atom_id res chain seq x y z
N MET A 1 0.72 17.11 -3.11
CA MET A 1 0.38 17.94 -1.92
C MET A 1 -1.01 17.57 -1.43
N LYS A 2 -1.17 16.94 -0.26
CA LYS A 2 -2.43 17.11 0.49
C LYS A 2 -2.27 18.09 1.64
N ILE A 3 -3.42 18.70 1.81
CA ILE A 3 -3.86 19.68 2.77
C ILE A 3 -4.08 18.97 4.11
N ASP A 4 -3.58 19.53 5.20
CA ASP A 4 -4.06 19.17 6.54
C ASP A 4 -5.60 19.33 6.56
N PRO A 5 -6.36 18.24 6.76
CA PRO A 5 -7.82 18.27 6.67
C PRO A 5 -8.49 19.15 7.73
N LYS A 6 -7.75 19.58 8.78
CA LYS A 6 -8.25 20.48 9.82
C LYS A 6 -7.94 21.95 9.55
N THR A 7 -6.88 22.25 8.80
CA THR A 7 -6.35 23.63 8.73
C THR A 7 -6.19 24.19 7.32
N GLY A 8 -6.32 23.39 6.25
CA GLY A 8 -6.06 23.89 4.90
C GLY A 8 -4.56 24.06 4.60
N LYS A 9 -3.68 23.84 5.58
CA LYS A 9 -2.27 24.22 5.53
C LYS A 9 -1.42 23.12 4.88
N ARG A 10 -0.49 23.54 4.03
CA ARG A 10 0.54 22.69 3.41
C ARG A 10 1.65 22.49 4.44
N VAL A 11 1.98 21.25 4.78
CA VAL A 11 3.12 20.94 5.64
C VAL A 11 4.41 21.15 4.84
N SER A 12 5.30 22.01 5.34
CA SER A 12 6.65 22.18 4.78
C SER A 12 7.60 21.06 5.24
N PRO A 13 8.71 20.80 4.53
CA PRO A 13 9.75 19.88 4.97
C PRO A 13 10.21 20.15 6.42
N GLU A 14 10.41 21.41 6.80
CA GLU A 14 10.81 21.80 8.15
C GLU A 14 9.74 21.51 9.20
N GLU A 15 8.47 21.79 8.90
CA GLU A 15 7.35 21.41 9.78
C GLU A 15 7.26 19.89 9.94
N ALA A 16 7.53 19.12 8.88
CA ALA A 16 7.54 17.66 8.95
C ALA A 16 8.68 17.12 9.82
N LYS A 17 9.90 17.64 9.68
CA LYS A 17 11.04 17.30 10.55
C LYS A 17 10.73 17.61 12.02
N LYS A 18 10.11 18.77 12.28
CA LYS A 18 9.67 19.17 13.62
C LYS A 18 8.64 18.20 14.21
N LEU A 19 7.64 17.79 13.42
CA LEU A 19 6.63 16.83 13.85
C LEU A 19 7.25 15.47 14.19
N VAL A 20 8.21 14.99 13.39
CA VAL A 20 8.94 13.73 13.70
C VAL A 20 9.73 13.87 15.00
N ALA A 21 10.42 14.99 15.22
CA ALA A 21 11.14 15.25 16.48
C ALA A 21 10.19 15.31 17.69
N GLU A 22 9.00 15.88 17.53
CA GLU A 22 7.96 15.90 18.57
C GLU A 22 7.45 14.48 18.87
N MET A 23 7.19 13.67 17.83
CA MET A 23 6.81 12.26 17.99
C MET A 23 7.92 11.44 18.67
N ALA A 24 9.19 11.66 18.29
CA ALA A 24 10.34 11.04 18.94
C ALA A 24 10.40 11.38 20.44
N ALA A 25 10.15 12.65 20.81
CA ALA A 25 10.10 13.08 22.20
C ALA A 25 8.93 12.47 22.99
N LEU A 26 7.84 12.09 22.32
CA LEU A 26 6.74 11.33 22.90
C LEU A 26 7.04 9.84 23.08
N GLY A 27 8.16 9.34 22.54
CA GLY A 27 8.58 7.94 22.66
C GLY A 27 7.79 6.99 21.77
N VAL A 28 7.39 7.42 20.57
CA VAL A 28 6.75 6.52 19.59
C VAL A 28 7.73 5.44 19.12
N ASP A 29 7.19 4.29 18.72
CA ASP A 29 7.99 3.15 18.22
C ASP A 29 8.39 3.27 16.75
N GLY A 30 7.85 4.26 16.02
CA GLY A 30 8.14 4.45 14.61
C GLY A 30 7.32 5.56 13.96
N ILE A 31 7.63 5.85 12.70
CA ILE A 31 6.97 6.87 11.88
C ILE A 31 6.30 6.21 10.68
N LYS A 32 5.04 6.58 10.43
CA LYS A 32 4.31 6.17 9.23
C LYS A 32 3.98 7.34 8.31
N ALA A 33 4.37 7.24 7.05
CA ALA A 33 3.99 8.19 6.01
C ALA A 33 2.78 7.68 5.19
N HIS A 34 1.77 8.54 5.00
CA HIS A 34 0.62 8.24 4.15
C HIS A 34 0.75 8.88 2.75
N VAL A 35 0.00 8.35 1.78
CA VAL A 35 -0.01 8.58 0.30
C VAL A 35 0.02 10.05 -0.17
N VAL A 36 -0.11 10.99 0.73
CA VAL A 36 -0.63 12.32 0.45
C VAL A 36 0.43 13.42 0.47
N LEU A 37 1.68 13.02 0.67
CA LEU A 37 2.84 13.88 0.83
C LEU A 37 3.51 14.11 -0.53
N SER A 38 4.11 15.28 -0.74
CA SER A 38 5.06 15.46 -1.85
C SER A 38 6.38 14.77 -1.54
N SER A 39 7.18 14.49 -2.56
CA SER A 39 8.52 13.91 -2.43
C SER A 39 9.39 14.67 -1.42
N GLU A 40 9.40 16.00 -1.47
CA GLU A 40 10.22 16.82 -0.55
C GLU A 40 9.84 16.62 0.92
N VAL A 41 8.54 16.55 1.21
CA VAL A 41 8.04 16.35 2.59
C VAL A 41 8.27 14.91 3.02
N TYR A 42 8.05 13.97 2.12
CA TYR A 42 8.29 12.55 2.35
C TYR A 42 9.76 12.28 2.69
N LEU A 43 10.69 12.80 1.88
CA LEU A 43 12.14 12.72 2.14
C LEU A 43 12.51 13.34 3.49
N ALA A 44 11.96 14.51 3.81
CA ALA A 44 12.20 15.16 5.09
C ALA A 44 11.77 14.30 6.30
N ILE A 45 10.67 13.55 6.17
CA ILE A 45 10.21 12.61 7.20
C ILE A 45 11.16 11.41 7.30
N VAL A 46 11.58 10.82 6.17
CA VAL A 46 12.52 9.69 6.15
C VAL A 46 13.84 10.08 6.80
N GLU A 47 14.40 11.25 6.44
CA GLU A 47 15.63 11.78 7.04
C GLU A 47 15.49 12.02 8.55
N ALA A 48 14.38 12.63 8.99
CA ALA A 48 14.16 12.90 10.41
C ALA A 48 13.95 11.61 11.22
N ALA A 49 13.23 10.62 10.67
CA ALA A 49 13.06 9.32 11.32
C ALA A 49 14.41 8.64 11.53
N ALA A 50 15.28 8.67 10.52
CA ALA A 50 16.64 8.15 10.62
C ALA A 50 17.48 8.91 11.67
N GLN A 51 17.41 10.24 11.71
CA GLN A 51 18.12 11.06 12.71
C GLN A 51 17.72 10.73 14.16
N HIS A 52 16.46 10.34 14.36
CA HIS A 52 15.93 9.95 15.67
C HIS A 52 15.99 8.43 15.94
N ASN A 53 16.59 7.64 15.05
CA ASN A 53 16.63 6.17 15.12
C ASN A 53 15.23 5.53 15.22
N LEU A 54 14.25 6.14 14.56
CA LEU A 54 12.88 5.62 14.51
C LEU A 54 12.71 4.74 13.25
N PRO A 55 12.18 3.51 13.40
CA PRO A 55 11.69 2.74 12.27
C PRO A 55 10.70 3.54 11.42
N PHE A 56 10.74 3.33 10.11
CA PHE A 56 9.88 3.99 9.15
C PHE A 56 9.11 2.96 8.34
N ASP A 57 7.83 3.24 8.08
CA ASP A 57 6.96 2.52 7.15
C ASP A 57 6.11 3.54 6.36
N GLY A 58 5.71 3.24 5.13
CA GLY A 58 4.88 4.21 4.42
C GLY A 58 4.38 3.81 3.04
N HIS A 59 3.51 4.68 2.53
CA HIS A 59 3.05 4.64 1.15
C HIS A 59 3.92 5.55 0.29
N VAL A 60 4.02 5.28 -1.01
CA VAL A 60 4.77 6.17 -1.90
C VAL A 60 4.16 7.58 -1.90
N PRO A 61 5.00 8.63 -2.06
CA PRO A 61 4.50 10.00 -2.12
C PRO A 61 3.59 10.19 -3.34
N ILE A 62 2.73 11.21 -3.27
CA ILE A 62 1.63 11.40 -4.22
C ILE A 62 2.08 11.63 -5.67
N ASP A 63 3.27 12.19 -5.84
CA ASP A 63 3.93 12.42 -7.13
C ASP A 63 4.63 11.16 -7.67
N HIS A 64 4.75 10.11 -6.85
CA HIS A 64 5.21 8.78 -7.25
C HIS A 64 4.06 7.77 -7.37
N ASN A 65 2.81 8.24 -7.28
CA ASN A 65 1.63 7.40 -7.32
C ASN A 65 0.89 7.54 -8.67
N ILE A 66 0.62 6.42 -9.34
CA ILE A 66 -0.11 6.40 -10.64
C ILE A 66 -1.65 6.39 -10.46
N ARG A 67 -2.18 6.65 -9.26
CA ARG A 67 -3.63 6.65 -9.05
C ARG A 67 -4.26 7.86 -9.78
N ASN A 68 -5.17 7.58 -10.72
CA ASN A 68 -5.99 8.51 -11.53
C ASN A 68 -5.53 8.83 -12.97
N SER A 69 -5.04 7.84 -13.73
CA SER A 69 -4.93 7.84 -15.22
C SER A 69 -3.99 8.85 -15.88
N ASP A 70 -3.61 9.93 -15.19
CA ASP A 70 -2.61 10.85 -15.69
C ASP A 70 -1.25 10.37 -15.19
N ARG A 71 -0.44 9.89 -16.13
CA ARG A 71 0.91 9.40 -15.89
C ARG A 71 1.78 10.54 -15.32
N VAL A 72 1.81 10.72 -14.00
CA VAL A 72 2.85 11.53 -13.36
C VAL A 72 4.21 10.83 -13.50
N CYS A 73 4.21 9.49 -13.49
CA CYS A 73 5.42 8.65 -13.51
C CYS A 73 5.86 8.05 -14.85
N ALA A 74 5.29 8.44 -15.99
CA ALA A 74 5.68 7.80 -17.25
C ALA A 74 6.74 8.53 -18.07
N GLU A 75 7.03 9.78 -17.74
CA GLU A 75 8.10 10.56 -18.40
C GLU A 75 9.39 10.59 -17.57
N ALA A 76 9.31 10.25 -16.28
CA ALA A 76 10.43 10.22 -15.34
C ALA A 76 10.65 8.79 -14.81
N ASP A 77 11.90 8.45 -14.53
CA ASP A 77 12.29 7.19 -13.89
C ASP A 77 11.93 7.27 -12.38
N CYS A 78 10.62 7.27 -12.08
CA CYS A 78 10.07 7.43 -10.72
C CYS A 78 10.66 6.41 -9.75
N TRP A 79 10.94 5.19 -10.20
CA TRP A 79 11.57 4.19 -9.35
C TRP A 79 12.97 4.62 -8.93
N LYS A 80 13.79 5.06 -9.89
CA LYS A 80 15.14 5.56 -9.60
C LYS A 80 15.12 6.78 -8.70
N ASP A 81 14.21 7.73 -8.93
CA ASP A 81 14.06 8.93 -8.09
C ASP A 81 13.66 8.55 -6.66
N PHE A 82 12.67 7.66 -6.50
CA PHE A 82 12.24 7.15 -5.19
C PHE A 82 13.38 6.47 -4.43
N ARG A 83 14.20 5.66 -5.11
CA ARG A 83 15.35 5.00 -4.49
C ARG A 83 16.35 5.97 -3.88
N THR A 84 16.51 7.16 -4.46
CA THR A 84 17.41 8.18 -3.89
C THR A 84 16.98 8.66 -2.51
N MET A 85 15.71 8.45 -2.13
CA MET A 85 15.19 8.82 -0.82
C MET A 85 15.60 7.86 0.31
N GLY A 86 16.17 6.69 -0.01
CA GLY A 86 16.66 5.75 0.99
C GLY A 86 15.58 5.19 1.92
N VAL A 87 14.41 4.88 1.37
CA VAL A 87 13.25 4.42 2.14
C VAL A 87 13.49 3.00 2.69
N PRO A 88 13.41 2.77 4.01
CA PRO A 88 13.74 1.47 4.59
C PRO A 88 12.58 0.47 4.57
N ALA A 89 11.31 0.93 4.51
CA ALA A 89 10.16 0.03 4.42
C ALA A 89 8.95 0.66 3.71
N LEU A 90 8.14 -0.20 3.08
CA LEU A 90 6.86 0.15 2.44
C LEU A 90 5.68 -0.67 3.01
N THR A 91 4.53 0.00 3.15
CA THR A 91 3.35 -0.53 3.86
C THR A 91 2.63 -1.65 3.10
N HIS A 92 2.82 -1.76 1.78
CA HIS A 92 2.14 -2.78 0.98
C HIS A 92 2.90 -3.08 -0.33
N VAL A 93 2.73 -4.26 -0.92
CA VAL A 93 3.41 -4.65 -2.17
C VAL A 93 2.99 -3.78 -3.36
N GLU A 94 1.74 -3.36 -3.43
CA GLU A 94 1.23 -2.55 -4.54
C GLU A 94 1.80 -1.14 -4.59
N GLU A 95 2.41 -0.66 -3.50
CA GLU A 95 3.18 0.58 -3.50
C GLU A 95 4.30 0.55 -4.55
N LEU A 96 4.96 -0.60 -4.74
CA LEU A 96 5.96 -0.79 -5.78
C LEU A 96 5.34 -0.87 -7.19
N VAL A 97 4.14 -1.47 -7.30
CA VAL A 97 3.40 -1.56 -8.57
C VAL A 97 2.98 -0.17 -9.07
N LYS A 98 2.73 0.78 -8.16
CA LYS A 98 2.44 2.18 -8.49
C LYS A 98 3.62 2.93 -9.09
N MET A 99 4.84 2.39 -9.11
CA MET A 99 6.03 3.05 -9.66
C MET A 99 6.65 2.33 -10.86
N GLY A 100 6.15 1.14 -11.20
CA GLY A 100 6.74 0.32 -12.27
C GLY A 100 6.27 0.66 -13.68
N GLU A 101 7.13 0.37 -14.65
CA GLU A 101 6.81 0.50 -16.08
C GLU A 101 5.76 -0.52 -16.51
N TRP A 102 4.76 -0.06 -17.26
CA TRP A 102 3.68 -0.89 -17.77
C TRP A 102 4.00 -1.50 -19.12
N SER A 103 3.46 -2.68 -19.36
CA SER A 103 3.37 -3.31 -20.67
C SER A 103 2.62 -2.40 -21.64
N ASP A 104 3.09 -2.38 -22.90
CA ASP A 104 2.59 -1.45 -23.91
C ASP A 104 1.08 -1.55 -24.09
N GLY A 105 0.39 -0.41 -23.98
CA GLY A 105 -1.06 -0.30 -24.07
C GLY A 105 -1.88 -0.93 -22.93
N ILE A 106 -1.25 -1.51 -21.89
CA ILE A 106 -1.97 -2.25 -20.84
C ILE A 106 -1.78 -1.57 -19.48
N LYS A 107 -2.81 -0.84 -19.05
CA LYS A 107 -2.81 -0.11 -17.77
C LYS A 107 -2.55 -1.05 -16.58
N TYR A 108 -1.61 -0.66 -15.72
CA TYR A 108 -1.23 -1.36 -14.47
C TYR A 108 -0.71 -2.79 -14.62
N LEU A 109 -0.49 -3.29 -15.85
CA LEU A 109 0.24 -4.54 -16.05
C LEU A 109 1.72 -4.22 -16.18
N LEU A 110 2.54 -4.51 -15.18
CA LEU A 110 3.97 -4.20 -15.26
C LEU A 110 4.68 -5.12 -16.26
N THR A 111 5.78 -4.63 -16.82
CA THR A 111 6.69 -5.49 -17.59
C THR A 111 7.42 -6.44 -16.64
N GLU A 112 7.76 -7.63 -17.11
CA GLU A 112 8.56 -8.59 -16.34
C GLU A 112 9.94 -8.01 -15.96
N GLU A 113 10.49 -7.12 -16.80
CA GLU A 113 11.74 -6.44 -16.51
C GLU A 113 11.60 -5.43 -15.36
N ALA A 114 10.55 -4.61 -15.37
CA ALA A 114 10.29 -3.67 -14.28
C ALA A 114 10.10 -4.41 -12.94
N ILE A 115 9.38 -5.54 -12.95
CA ILE A 115 9.18 -6.37 -11.75
C ILE A 115 10.51 -6.89 -11.22
N ARG A 116 11.35 -7.49 -12.08
CA ARG A 116 12.67 -8.00 -11.68
C ARG A 116 13.57 -6.89 -11.16
N GLN A 117 13.65 -5.77 -11.87
CA GLN A 117 14.51 -4.65 -11.52
C GLN A 117 14.14 -4.07 -10.15
N ILE A 118 12.85 -3.77 -9.94
CA ILE A 118 12.35 -3.23 -8.67
C ILE A 118 12.65 -4.18 -7.50
N ALA A 119 12.42 -5.48 -7.67
CA ALA A 119 12.65 -6.46 -6.62
C ALA A 119 14.14 -6.61 -6.25
N GLN A 120 15.03 -6.66 -7.26
CA GLN A 120 16.47 -6.73 -7.05
C GLN A 120 17.02 -5.47 -6.38
N ASP A 121 16.52 -4.31 -6.81
CA ASP A 121 16.88 -3.02 -6.25
C ASP A 121 16.42 -2.89 -4.79
N ALA A 122 15.18 -3.30 -4.49
CA ALA A 122 14.65 -3.33 -3.12
C ALA A 122 15.51 -4.20 -2.19
N ALA A 123 15.90 -5.40 -2.65
CA ALA A 123 16.77 -6.29 -1.89
C ALA A 123 18.16 -5.68 -1.66
N LYS A 124 18.75 -5.09 -2.70
CA LYS A 124 20.06 -4.43 -2.62
C LYS A 124 20.05 -3.25 -1.66
N ASP A 125 18.96 -2.50 -1.61
CA ASP A 125 18.80 -1.33 -0.75
C ASP A 125 18.42 -1.71 0.69
N GLY A 126 18.20 -3.01 0.97
CA GLY A 126 17.80 -3.50 2.28
C GLY A 126 16.38 -3.07 2.69
N MET A 127 15.54 -2.73 1.71
CA MET A 127 14.16 -2.33 1.96
C MET A 127 13.33 -3.54 2.39
N SER A 128 12.47 -3.35 3.39
CA SER A 128 11.46 -4.33 3.78
C SER A 128 10.10 -3.96 3.22
N VAL A 129 9.23 -4.95 2.97
CA VAL A 129 7.93 -4.73 2.36
C VAL A 129 6.86 -5.49 3.14
N THR A 130 5.86 -4.78 3.61
CA THR A 130 4.66 -5.40 4.16
C THR A 130 3.76 -5.87 3.01
N THR A 131 3.08 -7.01 3.15
CA THR A 131 2.37 -7.66 2.03
C THR A 131 1.01 -7.04 1.72
N SER A 132 -0.06 -7.44 2.45
CA SER A 132 -1.47 -7.06 2.24
C SER A 132 -2.10 -7.55 0.93
N VAL A 133 -1.66 -8.70 0.41
CA VAL A 133 -2.12 -9.22 -0.89
C VAL A 133 -3.52 -9.84 -0.80
N TYR A 134 -3.94 -10.38 0.35
CA TYR A 134 -5.31 -10.84 0.56
C TYR A 134 -6.33 -9.70 0.42
N LEU A 135 -6.02 -8.52 0.96
CA LEU A 135 -6.85 -7.34 0.74
C LEU A 135 -6.98 -7.06 -0.76
N MET A 136 -5.86 -7.04 -1.49
CA MET A 136 -5.88 -6.77 -2.94
C MET A 136 -6.70 -7.80 -3.73
N ARG A 137 -6.60 -9.09 -3.40
CA ARG A 137 -7.48 -10.12 -4.00
C ARG A 137 -8.96 -9.89 -3.66
N SER A 138 -9.24 -9.54 -2.41
CA SER A 138 -10.61 -9.39 -1.94
C SER A 138 -11.36 -8.26 -2.65
N ILE A 139 -10.67 -7.23 -3.15
CA ILE A 139 -11.29 -6.07 -3.83
C ILE A 139 -12.06 -6.52 -5.09
N ALA A 140 -11.52 -7.46 -5.87
CA ALA A 140 -12.21 -8.02 -7.03
C ALA A 140 -13.45 -8.82 -6.61
N ALA A 141 -13.37 -9.58 -5.51
CA ALA A 141 -14.50 -10.35 -4.98
C ALA A 141 -15.60 -9.43 -4.42
N GLN A 142 -15.22 -8.36 -3.72
CA GLN A 142 -16.14 -7.32 -3.24
C GLN A 142 -16.91 -6.68 -4.41
N ALA A 143 -16.22 -6.36 -5.51
CA ALA A 143 -16.86 -5.79 -6.69
C ALA A 143 -17.82 -6.76 -7.39
N ALA A 144 -17.54 -8.07 -7.33
CA ALA A 144 -18.35 -9.10 -7.99
C ALA A 144 -19.66 -9.39 -7.23
N ASP A 145 -19.58 -9.61 -5.91
CA ASP A 145 -20.74 -9.92 -5.06
C ASP A 145 -20.44 -9.60 -3.58
N LEU A 146 -20.53 -8.33 -3.21
CA LEU A 146 -20.27 -7.89 -1.84
C LEU A 146 -21.25 -8.51 -0.82
N GLU A 147 -22.53 -8.58 -1.17
CA GLU A 147 -23.57 -9.10 -0.26
C GLU A 147 -23.37 -10.59 0.00
N GLY A 148 -23.14 -11.38 -1.05
CA GLY A 148 -22.83 -12.80 -0.93
C GLY A 148 -21.53 -13.07 -0.18
N LEU A 149 -20.49 -12.27 -0.44
CA LEU A 149 -19.23 -12.34 0.29
C LEU A 149 -19.43 -12.12 1.79
N LEU A 150 -20.12 -11.05 2.18
CA LEU A 150 -20.41 -10.74 3.59
C LEU A 150 -21.30 -11.82 4.25
N ALA A 151 -22.30 -12.32 3.54
CA ALA A 151 -23.18 -13.39 4.04
C ALA A 151 -22.41 -14.70 4.29
N GLY A 152 -21.32 -14.93 3.55
CA GLY A 152 -20.44 -16.09 3.68
C GLY A 152 -19.43 -16.02 4.82
N MET A 153 -19.30 -14.88 5.52
CA MET A 153 -18.28 -14.66 6.56
C MET A 153 -18.84 -14.95 7.98
N PRO A 154 -18.69 -16.15 8.55
CA PRO A 154 -19.14 -16.46 9.91
C PRO A 154 -18.45 -15.62 11.00
N GLU A 155 -17.25 -15.12 10.72
CA GLU A 155 -16.47 -14.24 11.58
C GLU A 155 -16.99 -12.80 11.61
N LEU A 156 -17.90 -12.42 10.71
CA LEU A 156 -18.47 -11.07 10.66
C LEU A 156 -19.14 -10.67 11.99
N LYS A 157 -19.64 -11.66 12.75
CA LYS A 157 -20.19 -11.46 14.11
C LYS A 157 -19.20 -10.87 15.13
N TYR A 158 -17.89 -10.91 14.84
CA TYR A 158 -16.85 -10.32 15.68
C TYR A 158 -16.48 -8.89 15.27
N VAL A 159 -16.98 -8.40 14.13
CA VAL A 159 -16.73 -7.04 13.67
C VAL A 159 -17.63 -6.08 14.45
N HIS A 160 -17.02 -5.09 15.10
CA HIS A 160 -17.76 -4.06 15.81
C HIS A 160 -18.60 -3.23 14.81
N PRO A 161 -19.88 -2.91 15.11
CA PRO A 161 -20.74 -2.15 14.19
C PRO A 161 -20.12 -0.82 13.73
N GLY A 162 -19.46 -0.08 14.63
CA GLY A 162 -18.78 1.16 14.28
C GLY A 162 -17.58 0.98 13.32
N VAL A 163 -16.96 -0.19 13.29
CA VAL A 163 -15.94 -0.53 12.28
C VAL A 163 -16.63 -0.83 10.95
N PHE A 164 -17.66 -1.68 10.97
CA PHE A 164 -18.42 -2.05 9.78
C PHE A 164 -18.97 -0.81 9.05
N ASP A 165 -19.63 0.09 9.79
CA ASP A 165 -20.20 1.31 9.26
C ASP A 165 -19.11 2.33 8.90
N GLY A 166 -18.13 2.55 9.80
CA GLY A 166 -17.08 3.55 9.65
C GLY A 166 -16.12 3.27 8.50
N MET A 167 -15.89 1.99 8.19
CA MET A 167 -15.05 1.53 7.08
C MET A 167 -15.87 1.15 5.84
N LYS A 168 -17.18 1.44 5.85
CA LYS A 168 -18.10 1.25 4.71
C LYS A 168 -18.09 -0.16 4.13
N TRP A 169 -18.24 -1.16 5.00
CA TRP A 169 -18.25 -2.57 4.59
C TRP A 169 -19.51 -2.92 3.81
N GLY A 170 -20.66 -2.36 4.17
CA GLY A 170 -21.96 -2.70 3.58
C GLY A 170 -22.30 -1.98 2.26
N PRO A 171 -23.38 -2.41 1.60
CA PRO A 171 -23.84 -1.86 0.31
C PRO A 171 -24.62 -0.53 0.42
N ASN A 172 -24.87 0.00 1.63
CA ASN A 172 -25.89 1.03 1.87
C ASN A 172 -25.59 2.45 1.33
N GLU A 173 -26.67 3.18 1.07
CA GLU A 173 -26.84 4.49 0.41
C GLU A 173 -25.97 5.67 0.94
N SER A 174 -25.22 5.50 2.04
CA SER A 174 -24.37 6.55 2.67
C SER A 174 -22.94 6.62 2.08
N GLY A 175 -22.80 6.20 0.83
CA GLY A 175 -21.56 6.14 0.07
C GLY A 175 -21.02 4.72 0.03
N ALA A 176 -20.99 4.17 -1.18
CA ALA A 176 -20.63 2.79 -1.48
C ALA A 176 -19.30 2.35 -0.85
N ASN A 177 -19.18 1.03 -0.65
CA ASN A 177 -17.91 0.37 -0.39
C ASN A 177 -16.86 0.82 -1.44
N TRP A 178 -15.79 1.47 -0.98
CA TRP A 178 -14.78 2.06 -1.85
C TRP A 178 -14.08 1.04 -2.76
N TYR A 179 -14.01 -0.20 -2.31
CA TYR A 179 -13.35 -1.27 -3.03
C TYR A 179 -14.22 -1.94 -4.08
N SER A 180 -15.54 -1.94 -3.91
CA SER A 180 -16.46 -2.46 -4.93
C SER A 180 -16.37 -1.62 -6.21
N GLU A 181 -16.31 -0.30 -6.08
CA GLU A 181 -16.05 0.60 -7.22
C GLU A 181 -14.66 0.37 -7.82
N LEU A 182 -13.63 0.22 -6.97
CA LEU A 182 -12.26 0.02 -7.42
C LEU A 182 -12.07 -1.30 -8.20
N GLY A 183 -12.62 -2.40 -7.68
CA GLY A 183 -12.53 -3.72 -8.29
C GLY A 183 -13.32 -3.84 -9.59
N ALA A 184 -14.33 -2.99 -9.80
CA ALA A 184 -15.13 -2.95 -11.02
C ALA A 184 -14.39 -2.32 -12.23
N TYR A 185 -13.24 -1.65 -12.02
CA TYR A 185 -12.48 -1.09 -13.13
C TYR A 185 -11.88 -2.20 -14.03
N PRO A 186 -11.98 -2.09 -15.37
CA PRO A 186 -11.45 -3.11 -16.29
C PRO A 186 -9.95 -3.38 -16.18
N TRP A 187 -9.17 -2.43 -15.63
CA TRP A 187 -7.73 -2.58 -15.43
C TRP A 187 -7.36 -3.25 -14.10
N TYR A 188 -8.30 -3.44 -13.18
CA TYR A 188 -8.01 -3.99 -11.86
C TYR A 188 -7.37 -5.39 -11.90
N PRO A 189 -7.81 -6.33 -12.78
CA PRO A 189 -7.15 -7.63 -12.91
C PRO A 189 -5.66 -7.54 -13.28
N ASN A 190 -5.27 -6.57 -14.12
CA ASN A 190 -3.87 -6.34 -14.48
C ASN A 190 -3.04 -5.85 -13.29
N TYR A 191 -3.64 -4.98 -12.48
CA TYR A 191 -3.02 -4.46 -11.28
C TYR A 191 -2.80 -5.58 -10.26
N LEU A 192 -3.82 -6.41 -10.02
CA LEU A 192 -3.71 -7.58 -9.15
C LEU A 192 -2.64 -8.57 -9.63
N ALA A 193 -2.62 -8.89 -10.93
CA ALA A 193 -1.59 -9.75 -11.51
C ALA A 193 -0.18 -9.20 -11.30
N SER A 194 0.00 -7.88 -11.39
CA SER A 194 1.30 -7.23 -11.14
C SER A 194 1.69 -7.26 -9.67
N ILE A 195 0.73 -7.14 -8.75
CA ILE A 195 0.97 -7.25 -7.30
C ILE A 195 1.46 -8.67 -6.95
N GLU A 196 0.79 -9.70 -7.46
CA GLU A 196 1.16 -11.10 -7.18
C GLU A 196 2.54 -11.44 -7.76
N LYS A 197 2.83 -11.03 -9.00
CA LYS A 197 4.15 -11.20 -9.60
C LYS A 197 5.24 -10.41 -8.85
N MET A 198 4.93 -9.20 -8.39
CA MET A 198 5.85 -8.42 -7.56
C MET A 198 6.14 -9.11 -6.23
N LEU A 199 5.11 -9.64 -5.56
CA LEU A 199 5.28 -10.42 -4.32
C LEU A 199 6.26 -11.60 -4.53
N LEU A 200 6.09 -12.37 -5.61
CA LEU A 200 7.00 -13.47 -5.95
C LEU A 200 8.43 -12.98 -6.19
N ALA A 201 8.60 -11.96 -7.02
CA ALA A 201 9.92 -11.44 -7.36
C ALA A 201 10.66 -10.87 -6.14
N LEU A 202 9.95 -10.21 -5.22
CA LEU A 202 10.50 -9.73 -3.95
C LEU A 202 10.99 -10.89 -3.09
N ASN A 203 10.18 -11.94 -2.95
CA ASN A 203 10.56 -13.14 -2.20
C ASN A 203 11.78 -13.83 -2.83
N GLU A 204 11.79 -14.03 -4.14
CA GLU A 204 12.92 -14.63 -4.88
C GLU A 204 14.20 -13.80 -4.78
N SER A 205 14.09 -12.47 -4.69
CA SER A 205 15.21 -11.55 -4.55
C SER A 205 15.73 -11.46 -3.11
N GLY A 206 15.06 -12.10 -2.14
CA GLY A 206 15.46 -12.09 -0.73
C GLY A 206 15.07 -10.83 0.03
N VAL A 207 14.05 -10.09 -0.42
CA VAL A 207 13.49 -8.95 0.32
C VAL A 207 12.85 -9.45 1.61
N LEU A 208 13.03 -8.71 2.71
CA LEU A 208 12.33 -9.01 3.97
C LEU A 208 10.85 -8.67 3.81
N LEU A 209 10.02 -9.71 3.72
CA LEU A 209 8.57 -9.59 3.65
C LEU A 209 7.94 -9.70 5.04
N MET A 210 6.98 -8.82 5.35
CA MET A 210 6.19 -8.84 6.57
C MET A 210 4.72 -9.09 6.23
N SER A 211 4.10 -10.11 6.83
CA SER A 211 2.68 -10.39 6.60
C SER A 211 1.81 -9.31 7.24
N GLY A 212 1.14 -8.54 6.39
CA GLY A 212 0.22 -7.48 6.79
C GLY A 212 -1.16 -7.69 6.17
N THR A 213 -2.20 -7.20 6.83
CA THR A 213 -3.59 -7.43 6.37
C THR A 213 -4.36 -6.14 6.12
N ASP A 214 -3.84 -5.01 6.58
CA ASP A 214 -4.50 -3.69 6.55
C ASP A 214 -5.90 -3.68 7.22
N VAL A 215 -6.00 -4.32 8.39
CA VAL A 215 -7.21 -4.20 9.24
C VAL A 215 -7.35 -2.73 9.67
N PRO A 216 -8.56 -2.15 9.65
CA PRO A 216 -9.88 -2.79 9.54
C PRO A 216 -10.60 -2.54 8.21
N MET A 217 -9.87 -2.53 7.08
CA MET A 217 -10.47 -2.34 5.75
C MET A 217 -11.60 -3.34 5.46
N ALA A 218 -12.52 -2.96 4.55
CA ALA A 218 -13.69 -3.77 4.22
C ALA A 218 -13.33 -5.23 3.93
N VAL A 219 -14.11 -6.15 4.51
CA VAL A 219 -13.95 -7.61 4.48
C VAL A 219 -12.67 -8.17 5.14
N ILE A 220 -11.86 -7.33 5.80
CA ILE A 220 -10.65 -7.76 6.51
C ILE A 220 -10.93 -7.85 8.02
N VAL A 221 -11.26 -9.05 8.49
CA VAL A 221 -11.60 -9.30 9.90
C VAL A 221 -10.35 -9.59 10.72
N SER A 222 -10.11 -8.80 11.78
CA SER A 222 -8.94 -8.91 12.65
C SER A 222 -8.73 -10.33 13.20
N GLY A 223 -7.47 -10.78 13.20
CA GLY A 223 -7.08 -12.15 13.55
C GLY A 223 -7.25 -13.12 12.39
N PHE A 224 -8.47 -13.26 11.88
CA PHE A 224 -8.80 -14.18 10.76
C PHE A 224 -8.05 -13.79 9.47
N SER A 225 -7.96 -12.50 9.19
CA SER A 225 -7.31 -11.97 7.99
C SER A 225 -5.83 -12.33 7.88
N LEU A 226 -5.11 -12.56 8.99
CA LEU A 226 -3.71 -12.96 8.94
C LEU A 226 -3.56 -14.38 8.38
N HIS A 227 -4.48 -15.29 8.73
CA HIS A 227 -4.51 -16.62 8.13
C HIS A 227 -4.84 -16.55 6.64
N ASN A 228 -5.76 -15.67 6.26
CA ASN A 228 -6.10 -15.47 4.85
C ASN A 228 -4.94 -14.85 4.05
N GLU A 229 -4.16 -13.94 4.65
CA GLU A 229 -2.94 -13.38 4.06
C GLU A 229 -1.90 -14.46 3.82
N LEU A 230 -1.59 -15.28 4.84
CA LEU A 230 -0.62 -16.36 4.72
C LEU A 230 -1.05 -17.42 3.68
N ALA A 231 -2.34 -17.79 3.68
CA ALA A 231 -2.89 -18.69 2.67
C ALA A 231 -2.84 -18.08 1.26
N THR A 232 -3.08 -16.78 1.14
CA THR A 232 -2.96 -16.03 -0.13
C THR A 232 -1.52 -16.02 -0.62
N MET A 233 -0.55 -15.76 0.26
CA MET A 233 0.88 -15.80 -0.08
C MET A 233 1.29 -17.19 -0.58
N ALA A 234 0.84 -18.25 0.08
CA ALA A 234 1.11 -19.63 -0.34
C ALA A 234 0.48 -19.96 -1.70
N ASP A 235 -0.76 -19.52 -1.94
CA ASP A 235 -1.47 -19.71 -3.21
C ASP A 235 -0.82 -18.92 -4.37
N VAL A 236 -0.27 -17.73 -4.09
CA VAL A 236 0.56 -16.98 -5.06
C VAL A 236 1.85 -17.73 -5.40
N GLY A 237 2.37 -18.55 -4.49
CA GLY A 237 3.53 -19.42 -4.72
C GLY A 237 4.67 -19.28 -3.71
N LEU A 238 4.48 -18.56 -2.61
CA LEU A 238 5.47 -18.51 -1.53
C LEU A 238 5.48 -19.84 -0.75
N SER A 239 6.64 -20.27 -0.28
CA SER A 239 6.74 -21.43 0.59
C SER A 239 6.22 -21.10 2.00
N PRO A 240 5.40 -21.98 2.62
CA PRO A 240 4.98 -21.85 4.01
C PRO A 240 6.12 -21.86 5.03
#